data_AF-A0A0J7KZB4-F1
#
_entry.id   AF-A0A0J7KZB4-F1
#
_cell.length_a   1.000
_cell.length_b   1.000
_cell.length_c   1.000
_cell.angle_alpha   90.00
_cell.angle_beta   90.00
_cell.angle_gamma   90.00
#
_symmetry.space_group_name_H-M   'P 1'
#
loop_
_entity.id
_entity.type
_entity.pdbx_description
1 polymer ?
#
loop_
_entity_poly.entity_id
_entity_poly.type
_entity_poly.pdbx_seq_one_letter_code
_entity_poly.pdbx_strand_id
1 'polypeptide(L)'
;MNFVKWRKMIYLTDDNEVEIPIFRTEEGRYLASSLGDPLIKGLTEVANARPKDPVTYLATYLYNFASKNKANEQEQESDVLIIPDREEENLENIENENFDEDAGYPRSPASDIPESTFSNPNRDEHGQSMIHFAAVRSYSKDGLYHLLLETQVNVGFRDELYRTARDVAEQANIRENVEEIDRYVVYLAARGETEKLVELLLEGYDHILDTEDEEVNIIDVAAQREHEATVQFLQSIPNYVNQREEVHAAIRANDVDRVKELLSKNNGGGKLLAVGKNSLGRCALHIAVLWENEELVKFIARTYPETLRIGDNVRIVQKGHV
;
A
#
# COMPACT_ATOMS: atom_id res chain seq x y z
N MET A 1 53.23 13.83 -12.61
CA MET A 1 52.94 14.70 -13.77
C MET A 1 51.70 14.15 -14.46
N ASN A 2 50.46 14.51 -14.08
CA ASN A 2 49.57 15.23 -15.00
C ASN A 2 48.26 15.72 -14.34
N PHE A 3 48.21 15.95 -13.02
CA PHE A 3 47.04 16.60 -12.39
C PHE A 3 46.87 18.06 -12.85
N VAL A 4 47.96 18.72 -13.26
CA VAL A 4 47.96 20.10 -13.77
C VAL A 4 47.53 20.19 -15.23
N LYS A 5 47.62 19.09 -16.00
CA LYS A 5 47.34 19.09 -17.44
C LYS A 5 45.83 19.08 -17.73
N TRP A 6 45.04 18.45 -16.87
CA TRP A 6 43.57 18.45 -16.96
C TRP A 6 42.95 19.78 -16.52
N ARG A 7 43.53 20.44 -15.50
CA ARG A 7 43.04 21.74 -15.02
C ARG A 7 43.28 22.88 -16.01
N LYS A 8 44.25 22.72 -16.92
CA LYS A 8 44.59 23.70 -17.95
C LYS A 8 43.82 23.51 -19.26
N MET A 9 43.09 22.40 -19.42
CA MET A 9 42.24 22.16 -20.60
C MET A 9 40.82 22.74 -20.45
N ILE A 10 40.56 23.51 -19.39
CA ILE A 10 39.25 24.13 -19.09
C ILE A 10 39.31 25.67 -19.25
N TYR A 11 40.51 26.25 -19.35
CA TYR A 11 40.68 27.69 -19.50
C TYR A 11 41.69 27.98 -20.61
N LEU A 12 41.20 28.14 -21.84
CA LEU A 12 41.67 29.04 -22.91
C LEU A 12 40.79 28.83 -24.17
N THR A 13 39.71 29.63 -24.25
CA THR A 13 39.16 30.40 -25.41
C THR A 13 39.80 30.16 -26.79
N ASP A 14 39.13 30.10 -27.94
CA ASP A 14 37.79 30.48 -28.43
C ASP A 14 37.61 29.85 -29.85
N ASP A 15 36.44 30.05 -30.48
CA ASP A 15 36.09 29.77 -31.89
C ASP A 15 35.35 28.45 -32.21
N ASN A 16 34.19 28.27 -31.58
CA ASN A 16 32.92 28.20 -32.31
C ASN A 16 31.76 28.07 -31.31
N GLU A 17 30.85 29.03 -31.38
CA GLU A 17 29.70 29.24 -30.51
C GLU A 17 28.83 27.99 -30.34
N VAL A 18 28.83 27.41 -29.13
CA VAL A 18 27.61 26.96 -28.44
C VAL A 18 27.81 27.21 -26.94
N GLU A 19 27.63 28.46 -26.50
CA GLU A 19 27.50 28.75 -25.06
C GLU A 19 26.22 28.10 -24.55
N ILE A 20 26.34 27.07 -23.70
CA ILE A 20 25.19 26.44 -23.03
C ILE A 20 24.88 27.25 -21.76
N PRO A 21 23.77 28.02 -21.70
CA PRO A 21 23.54 29.03 -20.66
C PRO A 21 22.94 28.45 -19.37
N ILE A 22 23.31 27.22 -18.97
CA ILE A 22 22.63 26.48 -17.88
C ILE A 22 23.26 26.70 -16.49
N PHE A 23 24.50 27.19 -16.40
CA PHE A 23 25.25 27.19 -15.13
C PHE A 23 25.26 28.51 -14.35
N ARG A 24 24.48 29.53 -14.75
CA ARG A 24 24.42 30.82 -14.03
C ARG A 24 23.23 30.97 -13.08
N THR A 25 22.27 30.04 -13.12
CA THR A 25 21.07 30.06 -12.29
C THR A 25 21.20 29.14 -11.07
N GLU A 26 20.31 29.28 -10.09
CA GLU A 26 20.30 28.50 -8.83
C GLU A 26 20.20 26.99 -9.10
N GLU A 27 19.48 26.61 -10.15
CA GLU A 27 19.36 25.25 -10.65
C GLU A 27 20.70 24.71 -11.16
N GLY A 28 21.49 25.54 -11.84
CA GLY A 28 22.83 25.18 -12.30
C GLY A 28 23.80 24.88 -11.15
N ARG A 29 23.67 25.60 -10.02
CA ARG A 29 24.46 25.34 -8.80
C ARG A 29 24.04 24.05 -8.11
N TYR A 30 22.73 23.78 -8.05
CA TYR A 30 22.21 22.54 -7.49
C TYR A 30 22.67 21.32 -8.31
N LEU A 31 22.59 21.40 -9.64
CA LEU A 31 23.07 20.33 -10.52
C LEU A 31 24.57 20.11 -10.39
N ALA A 32 25.37 21.18 -10.33
CA ALA A 32 26.81 21.07 -10.16
C ALA A 32 27.21 20.45 -8.80
N SER A 33 26.49 20.77 -7.72
CA SER A 33 26.77 20.25 -6.37
C SER A 33 26.25 18.82 -6.14
N SER A 34 25.10 18.47 -6.73
CA SER A 34 24.45 17.17 -6.48
C SER A 34 24.86 16.09 -7.48
N LEU A 35 25.13 16.47 -8.74
CA LEU A 35 25.38 15.54 -9.83
C LEU A 35 26.77 15.70 -10.46
N GLY A 36 27.52 16.77 -10.13
CA GLY A 36 28.82 17.04 -10.73
C GLY A 36 29.86 15.94 -10.48
N ASP A 37 30.14 15.65 -9.21
CA ASP A 37 31.13 14.63 -8.81
C ASP A 37 30.85 13.20 -9.32
N PRO A 38 29.63 12.65 -9.20
CA PRO A 38 29.33 11.31 -9.70
C PRO A 38 29.43 11.22 -11.22
N LEU A 39 28.99 12.25 -11.95
CA LEU A 39 29.07 12.28 -13.41
C LEU A 39 30.51 12.43 -13.90
N ILE A 40 31.32 13.29 -13.28
CA ILE A 40 32.72 13.46 -13.65
C ILE A 40 33.50 12.16 -13.47
N LYS A 41 33.33 11.48 -12.33
CA LYS A 41 34.01 10.21 -12.05
C LYS A 41 33.51 9.09 -12.97
N GLY A 42 32.21 8.98 -13.19
CA GLY A 42 31.64 7.97 -14.09
C GLY A 42 32.08 8.16 -15.54
N LEU A 43 32.05 9.39 -16.06
CA LEU A 43 32.52 9.69 -17.42
C LEU A 43 34.01 9.46 -17.59
N THR A 44 34.82 9.73 -16.55
CA THR A 44 36.25 9.43 -16.56
C THR A 44 36.50 7.93 -16.63
N GLU A 45 35.72 7.12 -15.91
CA GLU A 45 35.85 5.66 -15.90
C GLU A 45 35.46 5.06 -17.25
N VAL A 46 34.38 5.55 -17.86
CA VAL A 46 33.96 5.15 -19.22
C VAL A 46 35.03 5.49 -20.25
N ALA A 47 35.65 6.67 -20.15
CA ALA A 47 36.70 7.10 -21.07
C ALA A 47 37.96 6.21 -20.99
N ASN A 48 38.27 5.69 -19.80
CA ASN A 48 39.41 4.80 -19.56
C ASN A 48 39.11 3.34 -19.95
N ALA A 49 37.95 2.82 -19.55
CA ALA A 49 37.59 1.41 -19.77
C ALA A 49 37.13 1.12 -21.20
N ARG A 50 36.65 2.15 -21.93
CA ARG A 50 36.07 2.04 -23.28
C ARG A 50 35.17 0.80 -23.46
N PRO A 51 34.14 0.65 -22.62
CA PRO A 51 33.22 -0.49 -22.71
C PRO A 51 32.46 -0.47 -24.05
N LYS A 52 32.01 -1.64 -24.49
CA LYS A 52 31.23 -1.79 -25.74
C LYS A 52 29.92 -1.00 -25.72
N ASP A 53 29.33 -0.83 -24.54
CA ASP A 53 28.19 0.05 -24.31
C ASP A 53 28.51 1.05 -23.18
N PRO A 54 28.90 2.29 -23.53
CA PRO A 54 29.27 3.32 -22.56
C PRO A 54 28.08 3.85 -21.76
N VAL A 55 26.85 3.80 -22.29
CA VAL A 55 25.67 4.37 -21.64
C VAL A 55 25.20 3.46 -20.51
N THR A 56 25.04 2.17 -20.81
CA THR A 56 24.66 1.16 -19.81
C THR A 56 25.73 1.04 -18.72
N TYR A 57 27.01 1.13 -19.10
CA TYR A 57 28.12 1.13 -18.14
C TYR A 57 28.08 2.34 -17.20
N LEU A 58 27.85 3.54 -17.74
CA LEU A 58 27.72 4.76 -16.93
C LEU A 58 26.52 4.69 -15.99
N ALA A 59 25.36 4.23 -16.47
CA ALA A 59 24.16 4.08 -15.66
C ALA A 59 24.40 3.12 -14.48
N THR A 60 25.04 1.98 -14.75
CA THR A 60 25.43 1.01 -13.73
C THR A 60 26.43 1.60 -12.73
N TYR A 61 27.40 2.39 -13.21
CA TYR A 61 28.38 3.06 -12.36
C TYR A 61 27.71 4.08 -11.42
N LEU A 62 26.81 4.91 -11.93
CA LEU A 62 26.09 5.91 -11.15
C LEU A 62 25.16 5.26 -10.12
N TYR A 63 24.48 4.17 -10.50
CA TYR A 63 23.65 3.39 -9.59
C TYR A 63 24.48 2.80 -8.43
N ASN A 64 25.65 2.23 -8.74
CA ASN A 64 26.56 1.69 -7.73
C ASN A 64 27.19 2.80 -6.86
N PHE A 65 27.42 3.99 -7.43
CA PHE A 65 27.91 5.15 -6.68
C PHE A 65 26.88 5.65 -5.67
N ALA A 66 25.60 5.75 -6.07
CA ALA A 66 24.50 6.11 -5.18
C ALA A 66 24.27 5.06 -4.08
N SER A 67 24.40 3.78 -4.42
CA SER A 67 24.25 2.66 -3.48
C SER A 67 25.40 2.61 -2.46
N LYS A 68 26.64 2.92 -2.88
CA LYS A 68 27.79 3.03 -1.95
C LYS A 68 27.66 4.22 -0.99
N ASN A 69 27.06 5.32 -1.42
CA ASN A 69 26.78 6.44 -0.50
C ASN A 69 25.68 6.08 0.51
N LYS A 70 24.62 5.35 0.10
CA LYS A 70 23.62 4.81 1.04
C LYS A 70 24.23 3.83 2.06
N ALA A 71 25.17 3.00 1.64
CA ALA A 71 25.89 2.09 2.55
C ALA A 71 26.79 2.85 3.54
N ASN A 72 27.45 3.93 3.12
CA ASN A 72 28.24 4.78 4.02
C ASN A 72 27.37 5.61 4.99
N GLU A 73 26.12 5.91 4.64
CA GLU A 73 25.14 6.51 5.56
C GLU A 73 24.59 5.48 6.57
N GLN A 74 24.55 4.19 6.20
CA GLN A 74 24.12 3.08 7.05
C GLN A 74 25.21 2.54 8.00
N GLU A 75 26.49 2.83 7.76
CA GLU A 75 27.59 2.42 8.67
C GLU A 75 27.68 3.25 9.98
N GLN A 76 26.79 4.23 10.21
CA GLN A 76 26.65 4.89 11.52
C GLN A 76 25.55 4.33 12.44
N GLU A 77 24.69 3.43 11.97
CA GLU A 77 23.66 2.79 12.80
C GLU A 77 23.67 1.26 12.66
N SER A 78 24.53 0.65 13.48
CA SER A 78 24.34 -0.63 14.18
C SER A 78 23.70 -1.82 13.43
N ASP A 79 24.56 -2.73 12.95
CA ASP A 79 24.69 -4.13 13.39
C ASP A 79 23.43 -4.85 13.93
N VAL A 80 22.67 -5.56 13.07
CA VAL A 80 21.93 -6.81 13.40
C VAL A 80 21.75 -7.68 12.12
N LEU A 81 22.00 -8.99 12.27
CA LEU A 81 21.88 -10.09 11.31
C LEU A 81 20.58 -10.15 10.49
N ILE A 82 20.70 -10.49 9.19
CA ILE A 82 19.62 -10.94 8.29
C ILE A 82 19.87 -12.41 7.87
N ILE A 83 18.85 -13.26 8.03
CA ILE A 83 18.72 -14.63 7.51
C ILE A 83 18.22 -14.52 6.05
N PRO A 84 18.63 -15.39 5.10
CA PRO A 84 18.54 -15.08 3.66
C PRO A 84 17.15 -15.31 3.05
N ASP A 85 16.72 -14.36 2.22
CA ASP A 85 15.51 -14.43 1.40
C ASP A 85 15.69 -15.38 0.20
N ARG A 86 14.62 -16.11 -0.11
CA ARG A 86 14.47 -16.96 -1.30
C ARG A 86 14.10 -16.10 -2.52
N GLU A 87 14.57 -16.54 -3.68
CA GLU A 87 14.39 -15.90 -4.99
C GLU A 87 12.93 -16.01 -5.48
N GLU A 88 12.35 -14.88 -5.89
CA GLU A 88 11.05 -14.79 -6.58
C GLU A 88 11.23 -15.09 -8.08
N GLU A 89 10.46 -16.06 -8.59
CA GLU A 89 10.32 -16.30 -10.03
C GLU A 89 9.28 -15.34 -10.64
N ASN A 90 9.68 -14.70 -11.74
CA ASN A 90 8.87 -13.84 -12.61
C ASN A 90 7.63 -14.57 -13.15
N LEU A 91 6.47 -13.91 -13.09
CA LEU A 91 5.37 -14.17 -14.02
C LEU A 91 4.93 -12.86 -14.67
N GLU A 92 5.04 -12.84 -16.00
CA GLU A 92 4.74 -11.74 -16.90
C GLU A 92 3.24 -11.40 -16.91
N ASN A 93 2.89 -10.14 -16.64
CA ASN A 93 1.52 -9.64 -16.78
C ASN A 93 1.23 -9.25 -18.23
N ILE A 94 0.23 -9.91 -18.81
CA ILE A 94 -0.34 -9.59 -20.12
C ILE A 94 -1.36 -8.44 -19.95
N GLU A 95 -1.03 -7.34 -20.63
CA GLU A 95 -1.86 -6.27 -21.21
C GLU A 95 -3.34 -6.17 -20.82
N ASN A 96 -3.72 -4.96 -20.35
CA ASN A 96 -5.00 -4.36 -20.71
C ASN A 96 -4.73 -2.97 -21.28
N GLU A 97 -4.71 -2.91 -22.60
CA GLU A 97 -4.78 -1.68 -23.38
C GLU A 97 -6.18 -1.06 -23.31
N ASN A 98 -6.19 0.28 -23.44
CA ASN A 98 -7.31 1.21 -23.63
C ASN A 98 -7.81 1.94 -22.38
N PHE A 99 -7.21 3.10 -22.11
CA PHE A 99 -7.97 4.33 -21.91
C PHE A 99 -7.16 5.55 -22.39
N ASP A 100 -7.77 6.23 -23.36
CA ASP A 100 -7.46 7.43 -24.13
C ASP A 100 -6.38 8.44 -23.67
N GLU A 101 -5.70 9.00 -24.69
CA GLU A 101 -4.82 10.18 -24.65
C GLU A 101 -5.58 11.45 -24.19
N ASP A 102 -5.20 12.07 -23.07
CA ASP A 102 -5.17 13.55 -22.94
C ASP A 102 -4.38 14.03 -21.69
N ALA A 103 -3.71 15.17 -21.86
CA ALA A 103 -3.01 16.03 -20.90
C ALA A 103 -1.71 15.50 -20.23
N GLY A 104 -0.58 16.03 -20.71
CA GLY A 104 0.77 15.84 -20.18
C GLY A 104 0.99 16.36 -18.76
N TYR A 105 0.46 15.66 -17.75
CA TYR A 105 0.95 15.73 -16.39
C TYR A 105 2.15 14.78 -16.22
N PRO A 106 3.25 15.23 -15.58
CA PRO A 106 4.33 14.33 -15.19
C PRO A 106 3.74 13.22 -14.31
N ARG A 107 3.88 11.96 -14.74
CA ARG A 107 3.59 10.80 -13.87
C ARG A 107 4.38 10.99 -12.58
N SER A 108 3.69 11.01 -11.45
CA SER A 108 4.34 11.06 -10.14
C SER A 108 5.38 9.93 -10.05
N PRO A 109 6.56 10.18 -9.46
CA PRO A 109 7.58 9.15 -9.31
C PRO A 109 6.98 7.94 -8.59
N ALA A 110 7.34 6.74 -9.07
CA ALA A 110 6.82 5.42 -8.68
C ALA A 110 6.15 5.44 -7.30
N SER A 111 4.82 5.45 -7.34
CA SER A 111 3.98 5.36 -6.17
C SER A 111 4.14 3.95 -5.60
N ASP A 112 4.91 3.83 -4.52
CA ASP A 112 4.94 2.65 -3.65
C ASP A 112 3.56 2.53 -2.99
N ILE A 113 2.62 1.96 -3.73
CA ILE A 113 1.28 1.60 -3.28
C ILE A 113 1.44 0.21 -2.66
N PRO A 114 1.00 -0.05 -1.43
CA PRO A 114 0.71 -1.41 -1.03
C PRO A 114 -0.41 -1.88 -1.95
N GLU A 115 -0.09 -2.71 -2.93
CA GLU A 115 -1.08 -3.27 -3.85
C GLU A 115 -2.15 -4.00 -3.02
N SER A 116 -3.42 -3.65 -3.22
CA SER A 116 -4.53 -4.38 -2.61
C SER A 116 -4.45 -5.82 -3.09
N THR A 117 -4.67 -6.76 -2.17
CA THR A 117 -4.70 -8.19 -2.50
C THR A 117 -5.98 -8.60 -3.21
N PHE A 118 -6.98 -7.72 -3.19
CA PHE A 118 -8.24 -7.86 -3.90
C PHE A 118 -8.26 -7.03 -5.17
N SER A 119 -9.05 -7.48 -6.15
CA SER A 119 -9.45 -6.65 -7.27
C SER A 119 -10.24 -5.45 -6.75
N ASN A 120 -9.96 -4.27 -7.30
CA ASN A 120 -10.65 -3.04 -6.93
C ASN A 120 -11.67 -2.65 -8.02
N PRO A 121 -12.90 -3.19 -8.00
CA PRO A 121 -13.92 -2.87 -8.99
C PRO A 121 -14.42 -1.43 -8.79
N ASN A 122 -14.93 -0.85 -9.87
CA ASN A 122 -15.64 0.42 -9.78
C ASN A 122 -16.82 0.30 -8.79
N ARG A 123 -16.90 1.25 -7.86
CA ARG A 123 -18.03 1.43 -6.93
C ARG A 123 -18.94 2.54 -7.47
N ASP A 124 -20.24 2.38 -7.28
CA ASP A 124 -21.22 3.38 -7.73
C ASP A 124 -21.25 4.61 -6.81
N GLU A 125 -22.17 5.54 -7.08
CA GLU A 125 -22.36 6.76 -6.28
C GLU A 125 -22.78 6.50 -4.82
N HIS A 126 -23.36 5.34 -4.55
CA HIS A 126 -23.76 4.88 -3.22
C HIS A 126 -22.70 4.00 -2.56
N GLY A 127 -21.50 3.89 -3.15
CA GLY A 127 -20.42 3.04 -2.65
C GLY A 127 -20.69 1.53 -2.82
N GLN A 128 -21.73 1.14 -3.55
CA GLN A 128 -22.06 -0.25 -3.87
C GLN A 128 -21.09 -0.77 -4.93
N SER A 129 -20.48 -1.92 -4.63
CA SER A 129 -19.70 -2.70 -5.58
C SER A 129 -20.59 -3.73 -6.28
N MET A 130 -20.09 -4.36 -7.34
CA MET A 130 -20.80 -5.43 -8.06
C MET A 130 -21.35 -6.53 -7.14
N ILE A 131 -20.62 -6.87 -6.06
CA ILE A 131 -21.06 -7.87 -5.09
C ILE A 131 -22.26 -7.43 -4.25
N HIS A 132 -22.47 -6.13 -4.01
CA HIS A 132 -23.68 -5.64 -3.33
C HIS A 132 -24.93 -5.87 -4.18
N PHE A 133 -24.83 -5.60 -5.49
CA PHE A 133 -25.92 -5.88 -6.43
C PHE A 133 -26.16 -7.37 -6.58
N ALA A 134 -25.10 -8.16 -6.55
CA ALA A 134 -25.20 -9.60 -6.64
C ALA A 134 -25.87 -10.20 -5.40
N ALA A 135 -25.52 -9.73 -4.21
CA ALA A 135 -26.05 -10.21 -2.94
C ALA A 135 -27.59 -10.16 -2.82
N VAL A 136 -28.27 -9.25 -3.53
CA VAL A 136 -29.75 -9.11 -3.53
C VAL A 136 -30.43 -9.97 -4.60
N ARG A 137 -29.66 -10.63 -5.47
CA ARG A 137 -30.21 -11.44 -6.56
C ARG A 137 -30.18 -12.91 -6.19
N SER A 138 -31.21 -13.63 -6.61
CA SER A 138 -31.19 -15.09 -6.58
C SER A 138 -30.40 -15.62 -7.77
N TYR A 139 -29.51 -16.56 -7.51
CA TYR A 139 -28.72 -17.25 -8.53
C TYR A 139 -29.11 -18.72 -8.63
N SER A 140 -28.62 -19.39 -9.67
CA SER A 140 -28.44 -20.84 -9.59
C SER A 140 -27.48 -21.16 -8.45
N LYS A 141 -27.62 -22.35 -7.86
CA LYS A 141 -26.77 -22.83 -6.76
C LYS A 141 -25.28 -22.49 -6.99
N ASP A 142 -24.62 -21.95 -5.95
CA ASP A 142 -23.20 -21.57 -5.93
C ASP A 142 -22.83 -20.38 -6.84
N GLY A 143 -23.82 -19.65 -7.36
CA GLY A 143 -23.60 -18.60 -8.38
C GLY A 143 -22.88 -17.36 -7.85
N LEU A 144 -23.19 -16.89 -6.64
CA LEU A 144 -22.49 -15.77 -6.01
C LEU A 144 -21.07 -16.21 -5.56
N TYR A 145 -20.94 -17.43 -5.05
CA TYR A 145 -19.64 -18.00 -4.70
C TYR A 145 -18.67 -18.04 -5.90
N HIS A 146 -19.13 -18.52 -7.06
CA HIS A 146 -18.32 -18.51 -8.28
C HIS A 146 -17.95 -17.09 -8.73
N LEU A 147 -18.88 -16.14 -8.64
CA LEU A 147 -18.59 -14.73 -8.94
C LEU A 147 -17.49 -14.17 -8.01
N LEU A 148 -17.52 -14.49 -6.72
CA LEU A 148 -16.49 -14.07 -5.75
C LEU A 148 -15.12 -14.68 -6.09
N LEU A 149 -15.09 -15.95 -6.50
CA LEU A 149 -13.86 -16.62 -6.93
C LEU A 149 -13.26 -16.01 -8.21
N GLU A 150 -14.09 -15.67 -9.19
CA GLU A 150 -13.61 -15.09 -10.45
C GLU A 150 -13.16 -13.65 -10.29
N THR A 151 -13.92 -12.86 -9.53
CA THR A 151 -13.72 -11.41 -9.48
C THR A 151 -12.76 -10.99 -8.38
N GLN A 152 -12.58 -11.80 -7.33
CA GLN A 152 -11.69 -11.54 -6.20
C GLN A 152 -11.90 -10.15 -5.60
N VAL A 153 -13.16 -9.74 -5.46
CA VAL A 153 -13.55 -8.44 -4.89
C VAL A 153 -13.55 -8.52 -3.37
N ASN A 154 -13.08 -7.46 -2.71
CA ASN A 154 -13.13 -7.33 -1.26
C ASN A 154 -14.59 -7.32 -0.76
N VAL A 155 -14.98 -8.35 0.00
CA VAL A 155 -16.33 -8.50 0.59
C VAL A 155 -16.59 -7.55 1.78
N GLY A 156 -15.53 -6.93 2.30
CA GLY A 156 -15.58 -5.94 3.37
C GLY A 156 -15.99 -4.53 2.91
N PHE A 157 -16.12 -4.28 1.60
CA PHE A 157 -16.63 -2.99 1.13
C PHE A 157 -18.03 -2.72 1.67
N ARG A 158 -18.27 -1.46 2.04
CA ARG A 158 -19.53 -1.01 2.62
C ARG A 158 -20.26 -0.03 1.69
N ASP A 159 -21.58 -0.05 1.66
CA ASP A 159 -22.39 0.95 0.96
C ASP A 159 -22.54 2.26 1.78
N GLU A 160 -23.30 3.23 1.27
CA GLU A 160 -23.62 4.50 1.95
C GLU A 160 -24.23 4.30 3.35
N LEU A 161 -24.92 3.19 3.58
CA LEU A 161 -25.53 2.82 4.85
C LEU A 161 -24.61 1.99 5.74
N TYR A 162 -23.32 1.89 5.38
CA TYR A 162 -22.29 1.11 6.07
C TYR A 162 -22.52 -0.40 6.06
N ARG A 163 -23.34 -0.90 5.14
CA ARG A 163 -23.67 -2.33 5.02
C ARG A 163 -22.71 -3.00 4.07
N THR A 164 -22.26 -4.20 4.42
CA THR A 164 -21.52 -5.09 3.53
C THR A 164 -22.47 -5.81 2.58
N ALA A 165 -21.92 -6.46 1.55
CA ALA A 165 -22.70 -7.35 0.69
C ALA A 165 -23.42 -8.46 1.48
N ARG A 166 -22.81 -8.95 2.58
CA ARG A 166 -23.40 -9.94 3.48
C ARG A 166 -24.64 -9.39 4.19
N ASP A 167 -24.53 -8.18 4.77
CA ASP A 167 -25.64 -7.52 5.47
C ASP A 167 -26.81 -7.24 4.52
N VAL A 168 -26.50 -6.88 3.27
CA VAL A 168 -27.50 -6.64 2.23
C VAL A 168 -28.22 -7.95 1.83
N ALA A 169 -27.50 -9.08 1.71
CA ALA A 169 -28.11 -10.39 1.48
C ALA A 169 -29.01 -10.83 2.64
N GLU A 170 -28.58 -10.60 3.88
CA GLU A 170 -29.36 -10.92 5.08
C GLU A 170 -30.64 -10.09 5.14
N GLN A 171 -30.57 -8.78 4.86
CA GLN A 171 -31.73 -7.89 4.79
C GLN A 171 -32.71 -8.27 3.68
N ALA A 172 -32.20 -8.77 2.56
CA ALA A 172 -33.02 -9.31 1.46
C ALA A 172 -33.59 -10.71 1.76
N ASN A 173 -33.21 -11.32 2.90
CA ASN A 173 -33.59 -12.67 3.30
C ASN A 173 -33.20 -13.74 2.25
N ILE A 174 -32.02 -13.59 1.64
CA ILE A 174 -31.43 -14.57 0.72
C ILE A 174 -30.31 -15.28 1.46
N ARG A 175 -30.68 -16.32 2.22
CA ARG A 175 -29.76 -17.05 3.11
C ARG A 175 -28.66 -17.77 2.32
N GLU A 176 -29.00 -18.24 1.14
CA GLU A 176 -28.07 -18.91 0.23
C GLU A 176 -26.87 -18.00 -0.09
N ASN A 177 -27.11 -16.71 -0.33
CA ASN A 177 -26.04 -15.75 -0.63
C ASN A 177 -25.19 -15.42 0.60
N VAL A 178 -25.78 -15.43 1.80
CA VAL A 178 -25.03 -15.25 3.06
C VAL A 178 -24.09 -16.43 3.27
N GLU A 179 -24.61 -17.66 3.11
CA GLU A 179 -23.82 -18.90 3.18
C GLU A 179 -22.72 -18.93 2.12
N GLU A 180 -22.99 -18.49 0.89
CA GLU A 180 -21.99 -18.42 -0.19
C GLU A 180 -20.87 -17.39 0.08
N ILE A 181 -21.18 -16.25 0.73
CA ILE A 181 -20.16 -15.29 1.17
C ILE A 181 -19.34 -15.86 2.32
N ASP A 182 -19.98 -16.48 3.31
CA ASP A 182 -19.30 -17.08 4.46
C ASP A 182 -18.35 -18.20 3.99
N ARG A 183 -18.80 -19.03 3.06
CA ARG A 183 -18.00 -20.07 2.41
C ARG A 183 -16.79 -19.50 1.65
N TYR A 184 -16.91 -18.33 1.03
CA TYR A 184 -15.78 -17.66 0.39
C TYR A 184 -14.71 -17.23 1.41
N VAL A 185 -15.11 -16.75 2.58
CA VAL A 185 -14.17 -16.39 3.66
C VAL A 185 -13.47 -17.63 4.22
N VAL A 186 -14.20 -18.73 4.45
CA VAL A 186 -13.61 -20.03 4.81
C VAL A 186 -12.63 -20.49 3.73
N TYR A 187 -12.99 -20.36 2.45
CA TYR A 187 -12.12 -20.72 1.33
C TYR A 187 -10.78 -19.97 1.36
N LEU A 188 -10.78 -18.66 1.70
CA LEU A 188 -9.55 -17.89 1.87
C LEU A 188 -8.67 -18.48 2.98
N ALA A 189 -9.26 -18.85 4.12
CA ALA A 189 -8.54 -19.47 5.24
C ALA A 189 -8.03 -20.87 4.89
N ALA A 190 -8.82 -21.68 4.17
CA ALA A 190 -8.46 -23.02 3.74
C ALA A 190 -7.31 -23.04 2.71
N ARG A 191 -7.07 -21.93 2.01
CA ARG A 191 -5.93 -21.72 1.11
C ARG A 191 -4.73 -21.03 1.75
N GLY A 192 -4.87 -20.54 2.98
CA GLY A 192 -3.81 -19.80 3.67
C GLY A 192 -3.61 -18.38 3.15
N GLU A 193 -4.61 -17.78 2.49
CA GLU A 193 -4.60 -16.41 1.94
C GLU A 193 -4.71 -15.38 3.08
N THR A 194 -3.70 -15.38 3.97
CA THR A 194 -3.70 -14.61 5.21
C THR A 194 -3.71 -13.11 4.94
N GLU A 195 -3.06 -12.67 3.87
CA GLU A 195 -3.02 -11.25 3.47
C GLU A 195 -4.40 -10.70 3.12
N LYS A 196 -5.21 -11.48 2.39
CA LYS A 196 -6.61 -11.14 2.09
C LYS A 196 -7.46 -11.06 3.35
N LEU A 197 -7.28 -12.00 4.27
CA LEU A 197 -7.99 -11.99 5.56
C LEU A 197 -7.57 -10.79 6.44
N VAL A 198 -6.29 -10.40 6.40
CA VAL A 198 -5.80 -9.19 7.06
C VAL A 198 -6.44 -7.96 6.43
N GLU A 199 -6.53 -7.87 5.11
CA GLU A 199 -7.17 -6.75 4.42
C GLU A 199 -8.67 -6.66 4.75
N LEU A 200 -9.38 -7.80 4.83
CA LEU A 200 -10.78 -7.84 5.30
C LEU A 200 -10.91 -7.30 6.74
N LEU A 201 -10.02 -7.72 7.64
CA LEU A 201 -9.99 -7.24 9.02
C LEU A 201 -9.71 -5.72 9.10
N LEU A 202 -8.78 -5.23 8.29
CA LEU A 202 -8.44 -3.80 8.22
C LEU A 202 -9.56 -2.97 7.60
N GLU A 203 -10.33 -3.51 6.66
CA GLU A 203 -11.54 -2.87 6.12
C GLU A 203 -12.69 -2.84 7.14
N GLY A 204 -12.54 -3.56 8.25
CA GLY A 204 -13.50 -3.62 9.35
C GLY A 204 -14.59 -4.66 9.12
N TYR A 205 -14.31 -5.71 8.33
CA TYR A 205 -15.19 -6.87 8.20
C TYR A 205 -15.16 -7.68 9.50
N ASP A 206 -16.34 -7.84 10.10
CA ASP A 206 -16.57 -8.38 11.44
C ASP A 206 -16.90 -9.88 11.45
N HIS A 207 -17.48 -10.38 10.37
CA HIS A 207 -17.98 -11.76 10.29
C HIS A 207 -16.90 -12.82 9.99
N ILE A 208 -15.59 -12.50 10.09
CA ILE A 208 -14.51 -13.46 9.76
C ILE A 208 -14.60 -14.72 10.62
N LEU A 209 -14.75 -14.56 11.93
CA LEU A 209 -14.74 -15.66 12.91
C LEU A 209 -16.09 -16.38 13.04
N ASP A 210 -17.16 -15.77 12.54
CA ASP A 210 -18.52 -16.32 12.60
C ASP A 210 -18.78 -17.35 11.48
N THR A 211 -17.83 -17.50 10.55
CA THR A 211 -17.96 -18.42 9.42
C THR A 211 -17.62 -19.86 9.80
N GLU A 212 -18.42 -20.79 9.30
CA GLU A 212 -18.28 -22.23 9.52
C GLU A 212 -18.46 -22.98 8.19
N ASP A 213 -17.76 -24.09 8.02
CA ASP A 213 -17.90 -25.00 6.88
C ASP A 213 -18.26 -26.39 7.39
N GLU A 214 -19.44 -26.89 7.02
CA GLU A 214 -19.96 -28.19 7.48
C GLU A 214 -19.89 -28.38 9.03
N GLU A 215 -20.23 -27.33 9.80
CA GLU A 215 -20.14 -27.28 11.28
C GLU A 215 -18.71 -27.23 11.85
N VAL A 216 -17.70 -27.05 11.00
CA VAL A 216 -16.30 -26.87 11.38
C VAL A 216 -15.97 -25.38 11.39
N ASN A 217 -15.38 -24.90 12.48
CA ASN A 217 -14.98 -23.51 12.60
C ASN A 217 -13.83 -23.17 11.62
N ILE A 218 -13.81 -21.95 11.09
CA ILE A 218 -12.75 -21.44 10.20
C ILE A 218 -11.32 -21.68 10.74
N ILE A 219 -11.11 -21.62 12.06
CA ILE A 219 -9.81 -21.88 12.68
C ILE A 219 -9.39 -23.34 12.51
N ASP A 220 -10.33 -24.27 12.72
CA ASP A 220 -10.08 -25.70 12.58
C ASP A 220 -9.88 -26.08 11.11
N VAL A 221 -10.61 -25.43 10.18
CA VAL A 221 -10.39 -25.61 8.74
C VAL A 221 -8.98 -25.20 8.34
N ALA A 222 -8.50 -24.03 8.80
CA ALA A 222 -7.12 -23.59 8.55
C ALA A 222 -6.08 -24.53 9.19
N ALA A 223 -6.36 -25.04 10.39
CA ALA A 223 -5.48 -25.98 11.10
C ALA A 223 -5.38 -27.33 10.39
N GLN A 224 -6.49 -27.86 9.87
CA GLN A 224 -6.51 -29.11 9.09
C GLN A 224 -5.72 -29.01 7.78
N ARG A 225 -5.57 -27.79 7.23
CA ARG A 225 -4.80 -27.50 6.02
C ARG A 225 -3.34 -27.13 6.29
N GLU A 226 -2.90 -27.22 7.55
CA GLU A 226 -1.53 -26.92 7.99
C GLU A 226 -1.11 -25.45 7.75
N HIS A 227 -2.05 -24.52 7.74
CA HIS A 227 -1.78 -23.09 7.60
C HIS A 227 -1.60 -22.42 8.97
N GLU A 228 -0.46 -22.68 9.62
CA GLU A 228 -0.17 -22.17 10.97
C GLU A 228 -0.23 -20.64 11.08
N ALA A 229 0.25 -19.92 10.07
CA ALA A 229 0.22 -18.46 10.04
C ALA A 229 -1.23 -17.91 10.06
N THR A 230 -2.11 -18.54 9.29
CA THR A 230 -3.54 -18.18 9.23
C THR A 230 -4.23 -18.49 10.55
N VAL A 231 -3.94 -19.63 11.18
CA VAL A 231 -4.48 -19.99 12.50
C VAL A 231 -4.06 -18.97 13.57
N GLN A 232 -2.78 -18.60 13.62
CA GLN A 232 -2.27 -17.59 14.55
C GLN A 232 -2.93 -16.23 14.31
N PHE A 233 -3.10 -15.84 13.04
CA PHE A 233 -3.80 -14.61 12.68
C PHE A 233 -5.25 -14.63 13.16
N LEU A 234 -6.03 -15.67 12.84
CA LEU A 234 -7.44 -15.80 13.25
C LEU A 234 -7.59 -15.73 14.78
N GLN A 235 -6.70 -16.40 15.53
CA GLN A 235 -6.67 -16.34 16.99
C GLN A 235 -6.33 -14.95 17.55
N SER A 236 -5.60 -14.13 16.79
CA SER A 236 -5.21 -12.77 17.19
C SER A 236 -6.31 -11.71 16.98
N ILE A 237 -7.31 -12.00 16.13
CA ILE A 237 -8.39 -11.07 15.75
C ILE A 237 -9.08 -10.43 16.97
N PRO A 238 -9.53 -11.18 18.00
CA PRO A 238 -10.25 -10.57 19.13
C PRO A 238 -9.40 -9.56 19.91
N ASN A 239 -8.11 -9.85 20.10
CA ASN A 239 -7.19 -8.93 20.76
C ASN A 239 -6.99 -7.66 19.92
N TYR A 240 -6.79 -7.83 18.61
CA TYR A 240 -6.67 -6.70 17.69
C TYR A 240 -7.93 -5.81 17.70
N VAL A 241 -9.13 -6.38 17.59
CA VAL A 241 -10.39 -5.63 17.60
C VAL A 241 -10.55 -4.86 18.90
N ASN A 242 -10.25 -5.47 20.04
CA ASN A 242 -10.30 -4.79 21.35
C ASN A 242 -9.33 -3.61 21.41
N GLN A 243 -8.09 -3.78 20.96
CA GLN A 243 -7.10 -2.71 20.92
C GLN A 243 -7.51 -1.57 19.96
N ARG A 244 -8.07 -1.91 18.79
CA ARG A 244 -8.59 -0.93 17.83
C ARG A 244 -9.71 -0.09 18.45
N GLU A 245 -10.68 -0.73 19.11
CA GLU A 245 -11.76 -0.01 19.77
C GLU A 245 -11.26 0.82 20.96
N GLU A 246 -10.23 0.37 21.67
CA GLU A 246 -9.60 1.16 22.74
C GLU A 246 -8.94 2.44 22.20
N VAL A 247 -8.21 2.34 21.08
CA VAL A 247 -7.64 3.51 20.39
C VAL A 247 -8.77 4.45 19.97
N HIS A 248 -9.82 3.92 19.32
CA HIS A 248 -10.95 4.73 18.90
C HIS A 248 -11.68 5.39 20.09
N ALA A 249 -11.84 4.70 21.21
CA ALA A 249 -12.43 5.25 22.42
C ALA A 249 -11.57 6.36 23.03
N ALA A 250 -10.25 6.18 23.09
CA ALA A 250 -9.32 7.20 23.60
C ALA A 250 -9.33 8.47 22.73
N ILE A 251 -9.44 8.32 21.40
CA ILE A 251 -9.60 9.48 20.48
C ILE A 251 -10.89 10.23 20.79
N ARG A 252 -12.03 9.53 20.95
CA ARG A 252 -13.33 10.16 21.31
C ARG A 252 -13.29 10.84 22.68
N ALA A 253 -12.52 10.29 23.62
CA ALA A 253 -12.32 10.85 24.95
C ALA A 253 -11.33 12.04 24.96
N ASN A 254 -10.71 12.36 23.82
CA ASN A 254 -9.70 13.39 23.68
C ASN A 254 -8.44 13.15 24.55
N ASP A 255 -8.14 11.88 24.87
CA ASP A 255 -6.98 11.50 25.68
C ASP A 255 -5.76 11.26 24.78
N VAL A 256 -5.04 12.34 24.52
CA VAL A 256 -3.92 12.35 23.57
C VAL A 256 -2.77 11.45 24.03
N ASP A 257 -2.45 11.47 25.34
CA ASP A 257 -1.35 10.70 25.89
C ASP A 257 -1.65 9.21 25.82
N ARG A 258 -2.91 8.81 26.11
CA ARG A 258 -3.34 7.41 25.96
C ARG A 258 -3.28 6.94 24.51
N VAL A 259 -3.69 7.78 23.55
CA VAL A 259 -3.60 7.42 22.12
C VAL A 259 -2.13 7.21 21.69
N LYS A 260 -1.24 8.12 22.08
CA LYS A 260 0.21 7.99 21.81
C LYS A 260 0.79 6.72 22.43
N GLU A 261 0.40 6.41 23.67
CA GLU A 261 0.82 5.19 24.36
C GLU A 261 0.33 3.92 23.65
N LEU A 262 -0.95 3.84 23.28
CA LEU A 262 -1.52 2.67 22.60
C LEU A 262 -0.92 2.43 21.22
N LEU A 263 -0.67 3.50 20.46
CA LEU A 263 -0.09 3.40 19.11
C LEU A 263 1.43 3.10 19.14
N SER A 264 2.14 3.52 20.19
CA SER A 264 3.59 3.25 20.35
C SER A 264 3.92 1.89 20.97
N LYS A 265 3.05 1.35 21.83
CA LYS A 265 3.28 0.08 22.56
C LYS A 265 3.46 -1.15 21.67
N ASN A 266 2.98 -1.10 20.44
CA ASN A 266 2.77 -2.32 19.65
C ASN A 266 3.93 -2.73 18.72
N ASN A 267 5.17 -2.25 18.92
CA ASN A 267 6.37 -2.70 18.19
C ASN A 267 6.15 -2.90 16.66
N GLY A 268 5.46 -1.95 16.01
CA GLY A 268 5.08 -2.03 14.58
C GLY A 268 3.58 -2.22 14.32
N GLY A 269 2.84 -2.82 15.26
CA GLY A 269 1.37 -3.00 15.18
C GLY A 269 0.55 -1.72 15.32
N GLY A 270 1.16 -0.61 15.75
CA GLY A 270 0.52 0.70 15.79
C GLY A 270 0.05 1.18 14.41
N LYS A 271 0.77 0.79 13.34
CA LYS A 271 0.36 1.09 11.96
C LYS A 271 -0.98 0.42 11.62
N LEU A 272 -1.12 -0.87 11.92
CA LEU A 272 -2.36 -1.61 11.67
C LEU A 272 -3.53 -1.04 12.47
N LEU A 273 -3.30 -0.70 13.75
CA LEU A 273 -4.33 -0.06 14.57
C LEU A 273 -4.76 1.32 14.07
N ALA A 274 -3.83 2.11 13.54
CA ALA A 274 -4.15 3.43 13.00
C ALA A 274 -4.95 3.36 11.68
N VAL A 275 -4.64 2.37 10.83
CA VAL A 275 -5.25 2.15 9.52
C VAL A 275 -6.58 1.41 9.63
N GLY A 276 -6.71 0.49 10.59
CA GLY A 276 -7.88 -0.36 10.77
C GLY A 276 -9.18 0.41 10.90
N LYS A 277 -10.15 0.08 10.05
CA LYS A 277 -11.49 0.65 10.06
C LYS A 277 -12.39 -0.05 11.07
N ASN A 278 -13.35 0.70 11.61
CA ASN A 278 -14.48 0.16 12.37
C ASN A 278 -15.65 -0.23 11.45
N SER A 279 -16.77 -0.66 12.04
CA SER A 279 -18.00 -1.01 11.29
C SER A 279 -18.63 0.15 10.52
N LEU A 280 -18.21 1.39 10.77
CA LEU A 280 -18.61 2.58 10.01
C LEU A 280 -17.59 2.94 8.91
N GLY A 281 -16.60 2.09 8.63
CA GLY A 281 -15.57 2.36 7.63
C GLY A 281 -14.55 3.43 8.03
N ARG A 282 -14.45 3.77 9.33
CA ARG A 282 -13.61 4.85 9.83
C ARG A 282 -12.34 4.34 10.50
N CYS A 283 -11.19 4.84 10.07
CA CYS A 283 -9.90 4.63 10.73
C CYS A 283 -9.66 5.68 11.83
N ALA A 284 -8.54 5.55 12.55
CA ALA A 284 -8.18 6.47 13.64
C ALA A 284 -8.13 7.94 13.19
N LEU A 285 -7.64 8.21 11.98
CA LEU A 285 -7.57 9.56 11.44
C LEU A 285 -8.97 10.12 11.15
N HIS A 286 -9.88 9.35 10.54
CA HIS A 286 -11.26 9.79 10.30
C HIS A 286 -11.95 10.18 11.61
N ILE A 287 -11.77 9.39 12.66
CA ILE A 287 -12.35 9.68 13.97
C ILE A 287 -11.71 10.94 14.56
N ALA A 288 -10.38 11.09 14.53
CA ALA A 288 -9.72 12.29 15.05
C ALA A 288 -10.18 13.58 14.35
N VAL A 289 -10.39 13.53 13.03
CA VAL A 289 -10.92 14.65 12.24
C VAL A 289 -12.37 14.98 12.62
N LEU A 290 -13.23 13.98 12.78
CA LEU A 290 -14.64 14.17 13.15
C LEU A 290 -14.81 14.82 14.53
N TRP A 291 -13.85 14.61 15.43
CA TRP A 291 -13.82 15.19 16.77
C TRP A 291 -13.02 16.50 16.85
N GLU A 292 -12.60 17.03 15.69
CA GLU A 292 -11.89 18.31 15.56
C GLU A 292 -10.62 18.41 16.42
N ASN A 293 -9.99 17.28 16.76
CA ASN A 293 -8.75 17.28 17.53
C ASN A 293 -7.54 17.48 16.61
N GLU A 294 -7.16 18.74 16.41
CA GLU A 294 -6.00 19.10 15.60
C GLU A 294 -4.68 18.47 16.06
N GLU A 295 -4.48 18.28 17.36
CA GLU A 295 -3.24 17.71 17.90
C GLU A 295 -3.13 16.24 17.48
N LEU A 296 -4.20 15.46 17.68
CA LEU A 296 -4.24 14.05 17.27
C LEU A 296 -4.18 13.89 15.76
N VAL A 297 -4.87 14.74 14.99
CA VAL A 297 -4.78 14.72 13.53
C VAL A 297 -3.34 14.94 13.07
N LYS A 298 -2.64 15.95 13.60
CA LYS A 298 -1.23 16.23 13.27
C LYS A 298 -0.33 15.08 13.70
N PHE A 299 -0.57 14.49 14.87
CA PHE A 299 0.20 13.36 15.38
C PHE A 299 0.03 12.11 14.49
N ILE A 300 -1.21 11.69 14.22
CA ILE A 300 -1.53 10.50 13.42
C ILE A 300 -1.03 10.68 11.99
N ALA A 301 -1.27 11.83 11.36
CA ALA A 301 -0.85 12.08 9.97
C ALA A 301 0.68 12.07 9.79
N ARG A 302 1.44 12.53 10.80
CA ARG A 302 2.92 12.53 10.75
C ARG A 302 3.52 11.16 11.09
N THR A 303 2.90 10.45 12.03
CA THR A 303 3.42 9.16 12.52
C THR A 303 3.01 8.00 11.59
N TYR A 304 1.80 8.09 11.02
CA TYR A 304 1.18 7.06 10.18
C TYR A 304 0.61 7.69 8.90
N PRO A 305 1.48 8.12 7.95
CA PRO A 305 1.06 8.83 6.74
C PRO A 305 0.11 8.01 5.84
N GLU A 306 0.14 6.68 5.94
CA GLU A 306 -0.76 5.79 5.20
C GLU A 306 -2.23 6.06 5.50
N THR A 307 -2.54 6.54 6.71
CA THR A 307 -3.92 6.88 7.09
C THR A 307 -4.51 8.00 6.23
N LEU A 308 -3.67 8.84 5.61
CA LEU A 308 -4.11 9.90 4.68
C LEU A 308 -4.56 9.36 3.32
N ARG A 309 -4.13 8.14 2.97
CA ARG A 309 -4.45 7.48 1.70
C ARG A 309 -5.75 6.68 1.78
N ILE A 310 -6.23 6.41 2.98
CA ILE A 310 -7.46 5.67 3.23
C ILE A 310 -8.62 6.62 3.05
N GLY A 311 -9.52 6.32 2.12
CA GLY A 311 -10.80 7.02 2.01
C GLY A 311 -11.75 6.61 3.14
N ASP A 312 -12.49 7.57 3.70
CA ASP A 312 -13.65 7.26 4.52
C ASP A 312 -14.78 6.72 3.63
N ASN A 313 -15.74 6.03 4.22
CA ASN A 313 -16.92 5.54 3.50
C ASN A 313 -17.75 6.71 2.91
N VAL A 314 -17.59 7.91 3.48
CA VAL A 314 -18.23 9.15 3.02
C VAL A 314 -17.28 9.91 2.07
N ARG A 315 -17.53 9.72 0.77
CA ARG A 315 -17.01 10.46 -0.42
C ARG A 315 -15.67 10.02 -1.02
N ILE A 316 -15.78 9.37 -2.17
CA ILE A 316 -14.97 9.71 -3.35
C ILE A 316 -15.91 9.89 -4.55
N VAL A 317 -16.73 10.95 -4.55
CA VAL A 317 -17.11 11.54 -5.83
C VAL A 317 -15.93 12.42 -6.21
N GLN A 318 -15.00 11.88 -6.99
CA GLN A 318 -14.21 12.73 -7.87
C GLN A 318 -15.20 13.37 -8.83
N LYS A 319 -15.77 14.51 -8.42
CA LYS A 319 -16.46 15.41 -9.34
C LYS A 319 -15.36 15.92 -10.26
N GLY A 320 -15.22 15.26 -11.43
CA GLY A 320 -14.70 15.90 -12.61
C GLY A 320 -15.48 17.20 -12.78
N HIS A 321 -14.82 18.31 -12.47
CA HIS A 321 -15.37 19.62 -12.74
C HIS A 321 -15.24 19.83 -14.24
N VAL A 322 -16.41 20.11 -14.84
CA VAL A 322 -16.66 20.48 -16.24
C VAL A 322 -15.81 21.66 -16.68
#